data_AF-A0AA43CW98-F1
#
_entry.id   AF-A0AA43CW98-F1
#
_cell.length_a   1.000
_cell.length_b   1.000
_cell.length_c   1.000
_cell.angle_alpha   90.00
_cell.angle_beta   90.00
_cell.angle_gamma   90.00
#
_symmetry.space_group_name_H-M   'P 1'
#
loop_
_entity.id
_entity.type
_entity.pdbx_description
1 polymer ?
#
loop_
_entity_poly.entity_id
_entity_poly.type
_entity_poly.pdbx_seq_one_letter_code
_entity_poly.pdbx_strand_id
1 'polypeptide(L)'
;LVQLGNGDTFIFDIGPGTVGNLFALGVHPSELDKVFITHLHLDHIGSIFPLFDAMGWARNTPLQLWGSSGFTPELGIKAFANHVRQASEWHIQNKQNILPKGGMTIVANEFDYSKFSPENPRQLVYEENGVKIYAFPIVHALAGSVGYRLEWNDLTFVYVSDSQPSRFEAEQGKGADIFVNEVFPYAEEFAHYGRLPIESAEGVLEEHTTAEQLGNIFSIAKPRLGAGMHYTLDDELTDPLFERWSANYSGPLLLMQDLTTVNVTSEYIVVRQTKADLLAWPPPPKPPEEGVDMSKGVPTKAVTPDWLTETLLLNED
;
A
#
# COMPACT_ATOMS: atom_id res chain seq x y z
N LEU A 1 -6.39 -0.99 -1.97
CA LEU A 1 -7.42 -1.31 -0.95
C LEU A 1 -8.15 -2.59 -1.37
N VAL A 2 -8.19 -3.61 -0.50
CA VAL A 2 -8.94 -4.86 -0.72
C VAL A 2 -9.97 -4.99 0.39
N GLN A 3 -11.24 -5.14 0.02
CA GLN A 3 -12.37 -5.31 0.94
C GLN A 3 -13.00 -6.67 0.73
N LEU A 4 -13.13 -7.45 1.79
CA LEU A 4 -13.68 -8.80 1.75
C LEU A 4 -15.15 -8.81 2.18
N GLY A 5 -15.88 -9.85 1.79
CA GLY A 5 -17.31 -9.98 2.09
C GLY A 5 -17.62 -10.18 3.58
N ASN A 6 -16.63 -10.53 4.41
CA ASN A 6 -16.75 -10.60 5.87
C ASN A 6 -16.57 -9.22 6.56
N GLY A 7 -16.25 -8.16 5.80
CA GLY A 7 -16.00 -6.82 6.31
C GLY A 7 -14.54 -6.50 6.59
N ASP A 8 -13.63 -7.47 6.51
CA ASP A 8 -12.20 -7.21 6.66
C ASP A 8 -11.69 -6.37 5.49
N THR A 9 -10.79 -5.44 5.81
CA THR A 9 -10.21 -4.51 4.85
C THR A 9 -8.70 -4.45 5.02
N PHE A 10 -7.99 -4.53 3.90
CA PHE A 10 -6.54 -4.56 3.84
C PHE A 10 -6.03 -3.51 2.86
N ILE A 11 -4.97 -2.81 3.23
CA ILE A 11 -4.24 -1.94 2.32
C ILE A 11 -2.94 -2.62 1.92
N PHE A 12 -2.64 -2.64 0.63
CA PHE A 12 -1.36 -3.05 0.07
C PHE A 12 -0.73 -1.79 -0.51
N ASP A 13 0.39 -1.37 0.08
CA ASP A 13 1.06 -0.07 -0.08
C ASP A 13 0.19 1.17 0.19
N ILE A 14 0.85 2.27 0.55
CA ILE A 14 0.27 3.57 0.90
C ILE A 14 1.11 4.72 0.35
N GLY A 15 1.22 4.79 -0.98
CA GLY A 15 1.89 5.88 -1.68
C GLY A 15 1.25 7.27 -1.50
N PRO A 16 1.96 8.36 -1.82
CA PRO A 16 1.40 9.72 -1.82
C PRO A 16 0.05 9.81 -2.57
N GLY A 17 -0.89 10.58 -2.04
CA GLY A 17 -2.24 10.73 -2.62
C GLY A 17 -3.27 9.71 -2.13
N THR A 18 -2.84 8.59 -1.51
CA THR A 18 -3.73 7.53 -1.00
C THR A 18 -4.87 8.07 -0.14
N VAL A 19 -4.58 8.94 0.83
CA VAL A 19 -5.62 9.45 1.75
C VAL A 19 -6.68 10.27 1.00
N GLY A 20 -6.29 11.11 0.05
CA GLY A 20 -7.25 11.85 -0.79
C GLY A 20 -8.17 10.91 -1.57
N ASN A 21 -7.61 9.84 -2.15
CA ASN A 21 -8.38 8.81 -2.84
C ASN A 21 -9.34 8.06 -1.90
N LEU A 22 -8.94 7.78 -0.64
CA LEU A 22 -9.83 7.17 0.35
C LEU A 22 -11.03 8.06 0.68
N PHE A 23 -10.81 9.36 0.90
CA PHE A 23 -11.91 10.31 1.10
C PHE A 23 -12.83 10.34 -0.11
N ALA A 24 -12.29 10.37 -1.32
CA ALA A 24 -13.06 10.37 -2.57
C ALA A 24 -13.89 9.09 -2.78
N LEU A 25 -13.48 7.98 -2.16
CA LEU A 25 -14.22 6.71 -2.07
C LEU A 25 -15.25 6.68 -0.94
N GLY A 26 -15.36 7.74 -0.14
CA GLY A 26 -16.21 7.77 1.06
C GLY A 26 -15.71 6.86 2.18
N VAL A 27 -14.42 6.50 2.17
CA VAL A 27 -13.80 5.62 3.17
C VAL A 27 -13.05 6.49 4.18
N HIS A 28 -13.52 6.47 5.43
CA HIS A 28 -12.82 7.18 6.50
C HIS A 28 -11.47 6.50 6.80
N PRO A 29 -10.32 7.21 6.79
CA PRO A 29 -9.02 6.60 7.03
C PRO A 29 -8.90 5.87 8.37
N SER A 30 -9.72 6.19 9.36
CA SER A 30 -9.72 5.52 10.67
C SER A 30 -10.29 4.11 10.66
N GLU A 31 -11.06 3.73 9.64
CA GLU A 31 -11.60 2.37 9.48
C GLU A 31 -10.52 1.39 8.96
N LEU A 32 -9.32 1.88 8.64
CA LEU A 32 -8.29 1.14 7.91
C LEU A 32 -7.04 0.91 8.76
N ASP A 33 -6.98 -0.18 9.52
CA ASP A 33 -5.89 -0.46 10.45
C ASP A 33 -4.82 -1.44 9.96
N LYS A 34 -5.07 -2.15 8.87
CA LYS A 34 -4.17 -3.19 8.36
C LYS A 34 -3.50 -2.78 7.05
N VAL A 35 -2.20 -2.50 7.11
CA VAL A 35 -1.39 -2.08 5.96
C VAL A 35 -0.24 -3.06 5.74
N PHE A 36 -0.11 -3.56 4.52
CA PHE A 36 0.92 -4.47 4.05
C PHE A 36 1.81 -3.72 3.08
N ILE A 37 3.11 -3.69 3.33
CA ILE A 37 4.09 -2.86 2.62
C ILE A 37 5.05 -3.77 1.86
N THR A 38 5.10 -3.62 0.53
CA THR A 38 5.97 -4.46 -0.29
C THR A 38 7.44 -4.15 -0.12
N HIS A 39 7.78 -2.85 -0.07
CA HIS A 39 9.13 -2.35 0.14
C HIS A 39 9.08 -0.88 0.58
N LEU A 40 10.23 -0.30 0.93
CA LEU A 40 10.29 1.01 1.60
C LEU A 40 10.63 2.20 0.68
N HIS A 41 10.37 2.10 -0.63
CA HIS A 41 10.39 3.29 -1.47
C HIS A 41 9.24 4.24 -1.10
N LEU A 42 9.49 5.55 -1.24
CA LEU A 42 8.61 6.59 -0.68
C LEU A 42 7.29 6.71 -1.43
N ASP A 43 7.24 6.29 -2.69
CA ASP A 43 6.03 6.16 -3.49
C ASP A 43 5.16 4.96 -3.08
N HIS A 44 5.69 4.01 -2.29
CA HIS A 44 4.92 2.90 -1.71
C HIS A 44 4.50 3.13 -0.27
N ILE A 45 5.16 4.05 0.46
CA ILE A 45 4.87 4.26 1.89
C ILE A 45 4.67 5.71 2.31
N GLY A 46 4.82 6.67 1.40
CA GLY A 46 4.85 8.10 1.73
C GLY A 46 3.59 8.64 2.41
N SER A 47 2.42 8.05 2.16
CA SER A 47 1.17 8.42 2.84
C SER A 47 1.04 7.84 4.25
N ILE A 48 2.10 7.26 4.82
CA ILE A 48 2.11 6.85 6.22
C ILE A 48 1.83 8.01 7.16
N PHE A 49 2.36 9.21 6.89
CA PHE A 49 2.15 10.38 7.74
C PHE A 49 0.68 10.86 7.76
N PRO A 50 0.02 11.11 6.60
CA PRO A 50 -1.39 11.50 6.61
C PRO A 50 -2.31 10.37 7.11
N LEU A 51 -1.94 9.10 6.96
CA LEU A 51 -2.70 8.00 7.58
C LEU A 51 -2.51 7.98 9.11
N PHE A 52 -1.29 8.25 9.58
CA PHE A 52 -0.97 8.34 11.01
C PHE A 52 -1.63 9.56 11.66
N ASP A 53 -1.79 10.69 10.95
CA ASP A 53 -2.51 11.88 11.44
C ASP A 53 -3.96 11.58 11.88
N ALA A 54 -4.60 10.55 11.31
CA ALA A 54 -5.93 10.09 11.74
C ALA A 54 -5.96 9.58 13.21
N MET A 55 -4.82 9.38 13.87
CA MET A 55 -4.71 8.90 15.25
C MET A 55 -5.40 9.80 16.27
N GLY A 56 -6.08 9.18 17.23
CA GLY A 56 -6.64 9.79 18.42
C GLY A 56 -7.91 10.62 18.21
N TRP A 57 -8.17 11.17 17.03
CA TRP A 57 -9.40 11.94 16.78
C TRP A 57 -10.45 11.18 15.97
N ALA A 58 -10.01 10.23 15.14
CA ALA A 58 -10.90 9.31 14.44
C ALA A 58 -10.50 7.86 14.67
N ARG A 59 -9.21 7.54 14.52
CA ARG A 59 -8.68 6.19 14.79
C ARG A 59 -8.24 6.10 16.24
N ASN A 60 -8.86 5.20 17.00
CA ASN A 60 -8.54 4.99 18.42
C ASN A 60 -7.80 3.67 18.68
N THR A 61 -7.53 2.89 17.64
CA THR A 61 -6.71 1.66 17.66
C THR A 61 -5.37 1.88 16.97
N PRO A 62 -4.33 1.08 17.27
CA PRO A 62 -3.03 1.21 16.61
C PRO A 62 -3.11 0.97 15.10
N LEU A 63 -2.26 1.67 14.34
CA LEU A 63 -2.02 1.33 12.93
C LEU A 63 -1.08 0.12 12.86
N GLN A 64 -1.51 -0.96 12.22
CA GLN A 64 -0.74 -2.20 12.08
C GLN A 64 -0.05 -2.23 10.71
N LEU A 65 1.27 -2.31 10.72
CA LEU A 65 2.09 -2.40 9.51
C LEU A 65 2.72 -3.79 9.41
N TRP A 66 2.44 -4.50 8.33
CA TRP A 66 3.16 -5.72 7.95
C TRP A 66 4.18 -5.37 6.87
N GLY A 67 5.39 -5.88 7.04
CA GLY A 67 6.49 -5.68 6.11
C GLY A 67 7.67 -6.56 6.52
N SER A 68 8.66 -6.68 5.65
CA SER A 68 9.82 -7.50 5.94
C SER A 68 10.84 -6.75 6.80
N SER A 69 11.77 -7.50 7.37
CA SER A 69 13.09 -6.99 7.71
C SER A 69 13.85 -6.60 6.43
N GLY A 70 14.77 -5.64 6.53
CA GLY A 70 15.74 -5.39 5.46
C GLY A 70 16.97 -6.28 5.58
N PHE A 71 17.94 -6.07 4.69
CA PHE A 71 19.27 -6.68 4.81
C PHE A 71 19.97 -6.32 6.14
N THR A 72 19.77 -5.08 6.61
CA THR A 72 20.18 -4.62 7.94
C THR A 72 18.93 -4.21 8.75
N PRO A 73 19.02 -4.16 10.10
CA PRO A 73 17.89 -3.75 10.93
C PRO A 73 17.33 -2.37 10.59
N GLU A 74 18.17 -1.43 10.14
CA GLU A 74 17.79 -0.05 9.80
C GLU A 74 16.93 0.04 8.53
N LEU A 75 17.02 -0.97 7.67
CA LEU A 75 16.29 -1.06 6.41
C LEU A 75 14.98 -1.86 6.54
N GLY A 76 14.60 -2.30 7.75
CA GLY A 76 13.37 -3.06 8.00
C GLY A 76 12.17 -2.19 8.36
N ILE A 77 10.96 -2.74 8.20
CA ILE A 77 9.70 -2.05 8.52
C ILE A 77 9.64 -1.61 9.99
N LYS A 78 10.28 -2.33 10.90
CA LYS A 78 10.32 -1.96 12.32
C LYS A 78 11.12 -0.70 12.57
N ALA A 79 12.28 -0.56 11.92
CA ALA A 79 13.07 0.68 12.00
C ALA A 79 12.32 1.84 11.36
N PHE A 80 11.70 1.61 10.19
CA PHE A 80 10.88 2.61 9.52
C PHE A 80 9.74 3.12 10.42
N ALA A 81 8.94 2.24 11.02
CA ALA A 81 7.86 2.62 11.92
C ALA A 81 8.35 3.45 13.12
N ASN A 82 9.51 3.10 13.68
CA ASN A 82 10.14 3.89 14.74
C ASN A 82 10.55 5.29 14.26
N HIS A 83 11.11 5.40 13.05
CA HIS A 83 11.49 6.69 12.47
C HIS A 83 10.28 7.57 12.16
N VAL A 84 9.19 7.00 11.64
CA VAL A 84 7.92 7.74 11.43
C VAL A 84 7.42 8.32 12.75
N ARG A 85 7.43 7.52 13.82
CA ARG A 85 7.04 7.99 15.16
C ARG A 85 7.93 9.12 15.64
N GLN A 86 9.25 9.01 15.49
CA GLN A 86 10.22 10.04 15.88
C GLN A 86 10.06 11.33 15.06
N ALA A 87 9.88 11.22 13.75
CA ALA A 87 9.63 12.35 12.87
C ALA A 87 8.31 13.07 13.22
N SER A 88 7.34 12.33 13.78
CA SER A 88 6.04 12.84 14.19
C SER A 88 6.00 13.35 15.65
N GLU A 89 7.14 13.53 16.32
CA GLU A 89 7.15 13.80 17.77
C GLU A 89 6.41 15.10 18.13
N TRP A 90 6.58 16.18 17.37
CA TRP A 90 5.83 17.43 17.61
C TRP A 90 4.32 17.20 17.55
N HIS A 91 3.89 16.45 16.54
CA HIS A 91 2.50 16.10 16.29
C HIS A 91 1.91 15.28 17.44
N ILE A 92 2.65 14.24 17.85
CA ILE A 92 2.27 13.37 18.97
C ILE A 92 2.14 14.21 20.25
N GLN A 93 3.19 14.95 20.63
CA GLN A 93 3.25 15.78 21.84
C GLN A 93 2.08 16.76 21.96
N ASN A 94 1.72 17.44 20.86
CA ASN A 94 0.57 18.34 20.82
C ASN A 94 -0.75 17.59 21.11
N LYS A 95 -0.92 16.42 20.49
CA LYS A 95 -2.18 15.65 20.59
C LYS A 95 -2.33 14.86 21.89
N GLN A 96 -1.26 14.53 22.63
CA GLN A 96 -1.32 13.65 23.81
C GLN A 96 -2.38 14.07 24.84
N ASN A 97 -2.57 15.37 25.11
CA ASN A 97 -3.55 15.86 26.08
C ASN A 97 -4.88 16.34 25.44
N ILE A 98 -5.01 16.20 24.12
CA ILE A 98 -6.20 16.61 23.38
C ILE A 98 -7.04 15.38 23.05
N LEU A 99 -6.39 14.28 22.67
CA LEU A 99 -7.00 13.11 22.05
C LEU A 99 -6.69 11.80 22.81
N PRO A 100 -7.55 10.78 22.69
CA PRO A 100 -7.28 9.40 23.05
C PRO A 100 -5.91 8.88 22.62
N LYS A 101 -5.17 8.27 23.55
CA LYS A 101 -3.83 7.73 23.26
C LYS A 101 -3.84 6.36 22.58
N GLY A 102 -4.95 5.63 22.59
CA GLY A 102 -5.05 4.28 22.00
C GLY A 102 -4.67 4.22 20.53
N GLY A 103 -4.96 5.28 19.77
CA GLY A 103 -4.62 5.39 18.34
C GLY A 103 -3.22 5.90 18.04
N MET A 104 -2.48 6.43 19.04
CA MET A 104 -1.21 7.15 18.84
C MET A 104 0.01 6.24 18.63
N THR A 105 -0.22 5.02 18.13
CA THR A 105 0.83 4.00 18.00
C THR A 105 0.79 3.36 16.62
N ILE A 106 1.99 3.12 16.07
CA ILE A 106 2.20 2.26 14.91
C ILE A 106 2.83 0.97 15.44
N VAL A 107 2.23 -0.18 15.12
CA VAL A 107 2.74 -1.51 15.48
C VAL A 107 3.30 -2.15 14.21
N ALA A 108 4.60 -2.43 14.21
CA ALA A 108 5.27 -3.13 13.11
C ALA A 108 5.26 -4.63 13.36
N ASN A 109 4.54 -5.36 12.51
CA ASN A 109 4.52 -6.81 12.38
C ASN A 109 5.60 -7.23 11.37
N GLU A 110 6.86 -7.16 11.78
CA GLU A 110 8.02 -7.48 10.94
C GLU A 110 8.24 -8.99 10.84
N PHE A 111 8.32 -9.49 9.61
CA PHE A 111 8.74 -10.87 9.33
C PHE A 111 10.15 -10.90 8.73
N ASP A 112 10.87 -11.99 8.98
CA ASP A 112 12.30 -12.10 8.66
C ASP A 112 12.50 -12.49 7.19
N TYR A 113 13.05 -11.56 6.39
CA TYR A 113 13.32 -11.75 4.97
C TYR A 113 14.30 -12.91 4.71
N SER A 114 15.25 -13.17 5.62
CA SER A 114 16.27 -14.20 5.46
C SER A 114 15.73 -15.63 5.53
N LYS A 115 14.48 -15.80 5.98
CA LYS A 115 13.82 -17.12 6.11
C LYS A 115 13.18 -17.61 4.81
N PHE A 116 13.17 -16.81 3.75
CA PHE A 116 12.74 -17.29 2.44
C PHE A 116 13.79 -18.22 1.85
N SER A 117 13.35 -19.37 1.34
CA SER A 117 14.20 -20.33 0.64
C SER A 117 13.36 -21.09 -0.40
N PRO A 118 13.97 -21.87 -1.31
CA PRO A 118 13.20 -22.74 -2.20
C PRO A 118 12.26 -23.72 -1.47
N GLU A 119 12.65 -24.19 -0.28
CA GLU A 119 11.85 -25.08 0.57
C GLU A 119 10.78 -24.33 1.37
N ASN A 120 11.01 -23.03 1.64
CA ASN A 120 10.08 -22.13 2.31
C ASN A 120 9.84 -20.87 1.46
N PRO A 121 9.17 -20.99 0.30
CA PRO A 121 9.11 -19.92 -0.70
C PRO A 121 8.16 -18.78 -0.28
N ARG A 122 7.31 -19.00 0.72
CA ARG A 122 6.38 -18.01 1.24
C ARG A 122 6.20 -18.17 2.75
N GLN A 123 6.01 -17.07 3.45
CA GLN A 123 5.76 -17.04 4.89
C GLN A 123 4.31 -16.59 5.13
N LEU A 124 3.59 -17.27 6.03
CA LEU A 124 2.28 -16.81 6.49
C LEU A 124 2.47 -15.65 7.46
N VAL A 125 2.00 -14.45 7.09
CA VAL A 125 2.23 -13.21 7.84
C VAL A 125 0.98 -12.67 8.53
N TYR A 126 -0.20 -13.14 8.10
CA TYR A 126 -1.48 -12.81 8.71
C TYR A 126 -2.45 -14.00 8.56
N GLU A 127 -3.11 -14.38 9.66
CA GLU A 127 -4.16 -15.39 9.68
C GLU A 127 -5.22 -15.03 10.72
N GLU A 128 -6.39 -14.60 10.27
CA GLU A 128 -7.52 -14.21 11.11
C GLU A 128 -8.80 -14.27 10.28
N ASN A 129 -9.96 -14.57 10.90
CA ASN A 129 -11.28 -14.54 10.23
C ASN A 129 -11.37 -15.37 8.93
N GLY A 130 -10.55 -16.43 8.81
CA GLY A 130 -10.44 -17.27 7.62
C GLY A 130 -9.63 -16.66 6.47
N VAL A 131 -9.10 -15.45 6.63
CA VAL A 131 -8.18 -14.78 5.70
C VAL A 131 -6.77 -15.27 5.98
N LYS A 132 -6.02 -15.60 4.92
CA LYS A 132 -4.58 -15.88 4.99
C LYS A 132 -3.84 -14.95 4.06
N ILE A 133 -2.81 -14.27 4.55
CA ILE A 133 -1.91 -13.47 3.72
C ILE A 133 -0.50 -14.04 3.85
N TYR A 134 0.05 -14.42 2.71
CA TYR A 134 1.41 -14.91 2.57
C TYR A 134 2.29 -13.83 1.96
N ALA A 135 3.48 -13.61 2.50
CA ALA A 135 4.53 -12.83 1.87
C ALA A 135 5.49 -13.77 1.13
N PHE A 136 6.05 -13.31 0.01
CA PHE A 136 7.09 -14.01 -0.75
C PHE A 136 8.12 -12.99 -1.29
N PRO A 137 9.41 -13.35 -1.45
CA PRO A 137 10.42 -12.40 -1.90
C PRO A 137 10.25 -12.07 -3.38
N ILE A 138 10.56 -10.83 -3.75
CA ILE A 138 10.62 -10.37 -5.14
C ILE A 138 11.99 -9.74 -5.42
N VAL A 139 12.34 -9.63 -6.71
CA VAL A 139 13.65 -9.14 -7.10
C VAL A 139 13.51 -7.64 -7.39
N HIS A 140 13.81 -6.80 -6.41
CA HIS A 140 13.73 -5.35 -6.60
C HIS A 140 14.69 -4.62 -5.67
N ALA A 141 15.65 -3.89 -6.25
CA ALA A 141 16.62 -3.04 -5.56
C ALA A 141 17.36 -3.73 -4.40
N LEU A 142 16.86 -3.59 -3.17
CA LEU A 142 17.49 -4.11 -1.96
C LEU A 142 16.75 -5.35 -1.42
N ALA A 143 17.50 -6.26 -0.78
CA ALA A 143 16.91 -7.37 -0.05
C ALA A 143 15.94 -6.86 1.04
N GLY A 144 14.68 -7.30 0.93
CA GLY A 144 13.56 -6.83 1.73
C GLY A 144 12.27 -6.73 0.91
N SER A 145 12.38 -6.51 -0.41
CA SER A 145 11.21 -6.41 -1.28
C SER A 145 10.40 -7.70 -1.32
N VAL A 146 9.07 -7.60 -1.12
CA VAL A 146 8.15 -8.73 -1.14
C VAL A 146 6.90 -8.47 -1.96
N GLY A 147 6.29 -9.55 -2.44
CA GLY A 147 4.90 -9.59 -2.89
C GLY A 147 4.00 -10.26 -1.85
N TYR A 148 2.69 -10.06 -1.99
CA TYR A 148 1.68 -10.64 -1.13
C TYR A 148 0.69 -11.49 -1.88
N ARG A 149 0.27 -12.60 -1.26
CA ARG A 149 -0.81 -13.47 -1.72
C ARG A 149 -1.85 -13.61 -0.62
N LEU A 150 -3.03 -13.04 -0.85
CA LEU A 150 -4.20 -13.14 0.01
C LEU A 150 -5.09 -14.28 -0.50
N GLU A 151 -5.44 -15.21 0.39
CA GLU A 151 -6.38 -16.31 0.16
C GLU A 151 -7.55 -16.19 1.13
N TRP A 152 -8.79 -16.17 0.61
CA TRP A 152 -10.01 -16.13 1.40
C TRP A 152 -11.21 -16.67 0.61
N ASN A 153 -11.96 -17.59 1.21
CA ASN A 153 -13.21 -18.13 0.64
C ASN A 153 -13.07 -18.61 -0.82
N ASP A 154 -12.05 -19.44 -1.07
CA ASP A 154 -11.64 -19.95 -2.38
C ASP A 154 -11.23 -18.89 -3.43
N LEU A 155 -11.13 -17.62 -3.02
CA LEU A 155 -10.60 -16.54 -3.85
C LEU A 155 -9.16 -16.23 -3.47
N THR A 156 -8.37 -15.83 -4.46
CA THR A 156 -6.96 -15.49 -4.37
C THR A 156 -6.69 -14.15 -5.04
N PHE A 157 -6.07 -13.25 -4.29
CA PHE A 157 -5.53 -11.98 -4.76
C PHE A 157 -4.01 -11.99 -4.59
N VAL A 158 -3.27 -11.72 -5.66
CA VAL A 158 -1.80 -11.59 -5.62
C VAL A 158 -1.43 -10.16 -6.00
N TYR A 159 -0.58 -9.55 -5.17
CA TYR A 159 -0.06 -8.21 -5.35
C TYR A 159 1.45 -8.26 -5.33
N VAL A 160 2.03 -8.11 -6.51
CA VAL A 160 3.44 -7.81 -6.70
C VAL A 160 3.46 -6.32 -7.05
N SER A 161 4.23 -5.54 -6.31
CA SER A 161 4.46 -4.15 -6.66
C SER A 161 5.62 -4.11 -7.65
N ASP A 162 6.75 -3.56 -7.24
CA ASP A 162 7.91 -3.34 -8.10
C ASP A 162 8.78 -4.59 -8.08
N SER A 163 9.10 -5.11 -9.25
CA SER A 163 9.97 -6.26 -9.43
C SER A 163 10.59 -6.27 -10.83
N GLN A 164 11.84 -6.69 -10.88
CA GLN A 164 12.42 -7.31 -12.06
C GLN A 164 11.61 -8.56 -12.41
N PRO A 165 11.46 -8.86 -13.72
CA PRO A 165 10.64 -9.97 -14.15
C PRO A 165 11.21 -11.30 -13.68
N SER A 166 10.41 -12.08 -12.96
CA SER A 166 10.86 -13.35 -12.40
C SER A 166 9.91 -14.51 -12.66
N ARG A 167 10.47 -15.69 -12.92
CA ARG A 167 9.67 -16.93 -12.96
C ARG A 167 9.08 -17.24 -11.58
N PHE A 168 9.75 -16.83 -10.50
CA PHE A 168 9.34 -17.13 -9.14
C PHE A 168 8.03 -16.45 -8.76
N GLU A 169 7.91 -15.13 -8.97
CA GLU A 169 6.67 -14.39 -8.72
C GLU A 169 5.52 -14.90 -9.60
N ALA A 170 5.81 -15.29 -10.84
CA ALA A 170 4.83 -15.90 -11.74
C ALA A 170 4.28 -17.22 -11.17
N GLU A 171 5.11 -18.01 -10.48
CA GLU A 171 4.69 -19.22 -9.79
C GLU A 171 3.85 -18.93 -8.54
N GLN A 172 4.13 -17.84 -7.81
CA GLN A 172 3.29 -17.37 -6.70
C GLN A 172 1.92 -16.88 -7.17
N GLY A 173 1.85 -16.35 -8.39
CA GLY A 173 0.63 -15.91 -9.07
C GLY A 173 -0.29 -17.03 -9.58
N LYS A 174 0.13 -18.30 -9.55
CA LYS A 174 -0.65 -19.40 -10.13
C LYS A 174 -2.03 -19.53 -9.49
N GLY A 175 -3.05 -19.60 -10.34
CA GLY A 175 -4.45 -19.77 -9.93
C GLY A 175 -5.04 -18.55 -9.21
N ALA A 176 -4.42 -17.37 -9.31
CA ALA A 176 -4.98 -16.16 -8.75
C ALA A 176 -6.25 -15.73 -9.52
N ASP A 177 -7.25 -15.22 -8.82
CA ASP A 177 -8.38 -14.55 -9.48
C ASP A 177 -7.91 -13.21 -10.04
N ILE A 178 -7.18 -12.45 -9.23
CA ILE A 178 -6.54 -11.20 -9.61
C ILE A 178 -5.06 -11.31 -9.32
N PHE A 179 -4.22 -11.03 -10.31
CA PHE A 179 -2.78 -10.87 -10.12
C PHE A 179 -2.37 -9.47 -10.58
N VAL A 180 -2.09 -8.59 -9.61
CA VAL A 180 -1.52 -7.26 -9.81
C VAL A 180 0.00 -7.39 -9.84
N ASN A 181 0.64 -6.79 -10.85
CA ASN A 181 2.08 -6.61 -10.95
C ASN A 181 2.40 -5.20 -11.47
N GLU A 182 3.60 -4.69 -11.26
CA GLU A 182 4.07 -3.50 -11.96
C GLU A 182 4.16 -3.71 -13.47
N VAL A 183 4.09 -2.60 -14.20
CA VAL A 183 4.54 -2.50 -15.58
C VAL A 183 5.15 -1.12 -15.78
N PHE A 184 6.34 -1.08 -16.39
CA PHE A 184 7.15 0.13 -16.49
C PHE A 184 7.37 0.53 -17.97
N PRO A 185 7.48 1.84 -18.29
CA PRO A 185 7.84 2.31 -19.63
C PRO A 185 9.26 1.90 -20.02
N TYR A 186 9.55 1.91 -21.33
CA TYR A 186 10.93 1.71 -21.79
C TYR A 186 11.84 2.85 -21.33
N ALA A 187 13.15 2.59 -21.29
CA ALA A 187 14.13 3.55 -20.82
C ALA A 187 14.09 4.86 -21.61
N GLU A 188 13.86 4.81 -22.92
CA GLU A 188 13.71 6.00 -23.76
C GLU A 188 12.47 6.82 -23.42
N GLU A 189 11.34 6.14 -23.18
CA GLU A 189 10.07 6.75 -22.75
C GLU A 189 10.29 7.42 -21.39
N PHE A 190 10.84 6.69 -20.41
CA PHE A 190 11.11 7.21 -19.07
C PHE A 190 12.13 8.38 -19.07
N ALA A 191 13.22 8.26 -19.82
CA ALA A 191 14.22 9.30 -19.97
C ALA A 191 13.63 10.58 -20.58
N HIS A 192 12.75 10.44 -21.58
CA HIS A 192 12.11 11.57 -22.25
C HIS A 192 11.27 12.40 -21.26
N TYR A 193 10.38 11.75 -20.51
CA TYR A 193 9.48 12.41 -19.56
C TYR A 193 10.24 12.90 -18.32
N GLY A 194 11.15 12.10 -17.79
CA GLY A 194 11.95 12.45 -16.62
C GLY A 194 13.05 13.48 -16.89
N ARG A 195 13.35 13.78 -18.16
CA ARG A 195 14.51 14.58 -18.59
C ARG A 195 15.82 14.02 -18.02
N LEU A 196 15.93 12.69 -18.02
CA LEU A 196 17.07 11.96 -17.46
C LEU A 196 18.06 11.54 -18.56
N PRO A 197 19.35 11.35 -18.24
CA PRO A 197 20.26 10.62 -19.12
C PRO A 197 19.73 9.22 -19.41
N ILE A 198 19.85 8.75 -20.66
CA ILE A 198 19.36 7.42 -21.05
C ILE A 198 19.97 6.30 -20.20
N GLU A 199 21.27 6.39 -19.88
CA GLU A 199 21.97 5.42 -19.01
C GLU A 199 21.34 5.31 -17.61
N SER A 200 20.81 6.42 -17.06
CA SER A 200 20.11 6.39 -15.78
C SER A 200 18.74 5.73 -15.89
N ALA A 201 18.02 5.96 -17.00
CA ALA A 201 16.73 5.33 -17.24
C ALA A 201 16.88 3.83 -17.54
N GLU A 202 17.94 3.41 -18.23
CA GLU A 202 18.29 2.00 -18.42
C GLU A 202 18.54 1.32 -17.06
N GLY A 203 19.32 1.95 -16.17
CA GLY A 203 19.55 1.41 -14.83
C GLY A 203 18.29 1.35 -13.95
N VAL A 204 17.33 2.25 -14.14
CA VAL A 204 16.01 2.13 -13.48
C VAL A 204 15.23 0.96 -14.06
N LEU A 205 15.16 0.85 -15.40
CA LEU A 205 14.45 -0.25 -16.06
C LEU A 205 15.01 -1.63 -15.70
N GLU A 206 16.31 -1.74 -15.41
CA GLU A 206 16.93 -2.99 -14.92
C GLU A 206 16.31 -3.51 -13.62
N GLU A 207 15.62 -2.68 -12.85
CA GLU A 207 14.95 -3.01 -11.57
C GLU A 207 13.43 -3.21 -11.71
N HIS A 208 12.90 -3.13 -12.93
CA HIS A 208 11.46 -3.07 -13.24
C HIS A 208 11.05 -4.04 -14.36
N THR A 209 9.73 -4.14 -14.62
CA THR A 209 9.16 -5.10 -15.59
C THR A 209 8.52 -4.40 -16.79
N THR A 210 8.93 -4.75 -18.02
CA THR A 210 8.28 -4.27 -19.25
C THR A 210 6.97 -4.99 -19.54
N ALA A 211 6.14 -4.42 -20.42
CA ALA A 211 4.84 -5.00 -20.80
C ALA A 211 4.95 -6.43 -21.38
N GLU A 212 5.93 -6.69 -22.25
CA GLU A 212 6.18 -8.02 -22.83
C GLU A 212 6.59 -9.03 -21.76
N GLN A 213 7.42 -8.58 -20.80
CA GLN A 213 7.88 -9.40 -19.68
C GLN A 213 6.72 -9.71 -18.72
N LEU A 214 5.84 -8.74 -18.46
CA LEU A 214 4.62 -8.97 -17.70
C LEU A 214 3.68 -9.96 -18.41
N GLY A 215 3.56 -9.87 -19.74
CA GLY A 215 2.88 -10.88 -20.54
C GLY A 215 3.45 -12.29 -20.30
N ASN A 216 4.78 -12.43 -20.25
CA ASN A 216 5.41 -13.72 -19.94
C ASN A 216 5.07 -14.21 -18.52
N ILE A 217 5.10 -13.33 -17.52
CA ILE A 217 4.70 -13.65 -16.13
C ILE A 217 3.25 -14.17 -16.10
N PHE A 218 2.33 -13.48 -16.74
CA PHE A 218 0.92 -13.90 -16.79
C PHE A 218 0.67 -15.15 -17.63
N SER A 219 1.50 -15.41 -18.66
CA SER A 219 1.43 -16.67 -19.40
C SER A 219 1.73 -17.91 -18.53
N ILE A 220 2.57 -17.73 -17.51
CA ILE A 220 2.93 -18.76 -16.52
C ILE A 220 1.88 -18.84 -15.41
N ALA A 221 1.48 -17.70 -14.85
CA ALA A 221 0.55 -17.62 -13.72
C ALA A 221 -0.91 -17.95 -14.10
N LYS A 222 -1.32 -17.55 -15.30
CA LYS A 222 -2.68 -17.68 -15.85
C LYS A 222 -3.78 -17.22 -14.89
N PRO A 223 -3.73 -15.95 -14.41
CA PRO A 223 -4.78 -15.42 -13.54
C PRO A 223 -6.11 -15.29 -14.29
N ARG A 224 -7.24 -15.23 -13.56
CA ARG A 224 -8.53 -14.90 -14.20
C ARG A 224 -8.55 -13.48 -14.74
N LEU A 225 -7.85 -12.55 -14.07
CA LEU A 225 -7.52 -11.21 -14.57
C LEU A 225 -6.08 -10.86 -14.18
N GLY A 226 -5.25 -10.58 -15.17
CA GLY A 226 -3.93 -9.97 -14.98
C GLY A 226 -4.06 -8.45 -14.96
N ALA A 227 -3.50 -7.80 -13.94
CA ALA A 227 -3.58 -6.36 -13.76
C ALA A 227 -2.18 -5.75 -13.67
N GLY A 228 -1.94 -4.68 -14.40
CA GLY A 228 -0.71 -3.90 -14.41
C GLY A 228 -0.93 -2.56 -13.73
N MET A 229 0.05 -2.10 -12.97
CA MET A 229 0.07 -0.77 -12.34
C MET A 229 1.50 -0.19 -12.42
N HIS A 230 1.80 0.91 -11.74
CA HIS A 230 3.14 1.55 -11.78
C HIS A 230 3.54 2.11 -13.16
N TYR A 231 2.55 2.45 -13.98
CA TYR A 231 2.78 2.97 -15.34
C TYR A 231 2.36 4.42 -15.47
N THR A 232 3.05 5.18 -16.33
CA THR A 232 2.63 6.54 -16.69
C THR A 232 1.43 6.46 -17.64
N LEU A 233 0.26 6.89 -17.17
CA LEU A 233 -0.94 6.96 -18.01
C LEU A 233 -0.85 8.17 -18.95
N ASP A 234 -0.55 7.89 -20.21
CA ASP A 234 -0.48 8.86 -21.30
C ASP A 234 -1.11 8.25 -22.56
N ASP A 235 -1.79 9.08 -23.35
CA ASP A 235 -2.48 8.66 -24.58
C ASP A 235 -1.50 8.07 -25.61
N GLU A 236 -0.25 8.56 -25.65
CA GLU A 236 0.78 8.07 -26.56
C GLU A 236 1.42 6.75 -26.10
N LEU A 237 1.31 6.42 -24.81
CA LEU A 237 1.94 5.25 -24.21
C LEU A 237 0.98 4.05 -24.06
N THR A 238 -0.32 4.31 -23.93
CA THR A 238 -1.31 3.27 -23.56
C THR A 238 -1.50 2.23 -24.66
N ASP A 239 -1.67 2.63 -25.92
CA ASP A 239 -1.86 1.68 -27.03
C ASP A 239 -0.59 0.82 -27.26
N PRO A 240 0.62 1.40 -27.37
CA PRO A 240 1.86 0.61 -27.46
C PRO A 240 2.04 -0.37 -26.30
N LEU A 241 1.68 0.02 -25.07
CA LEU A 241 1.72 -0.86 -23.92
C LEU A 241 0.88 -2.13 -24.16
N PHE A 242 -0.38 -1.99 -24.59
CA PHE A 242 -1.25 -3.16 -24.81
C PHE A 242 -0.81 -4.02 -25.99
N GLU A 243 -0.25 -3.42 -27.05
CA GLU A 243 0.32 -4.18 -28.18
C GLU A 243 1.46 -5.09 -27.71
N ARG A 244 2.38 -4.53 -26.91
CA ARG A 244 3.52 -5.25 -26.32
C ARG A 244 3.07 -6.32 -25.32
N TRP A 245 2.16 -5.97 -24.43
CA TRP A 245 1.65 -6.88 -23.40
C TRP A 245 0.95 -8.10 -24.00
N SER A 246 0.15 -7.87 -25.05
CA SER A 246 -0.61 -8.91 -25.74
C SER A 246 0.25 -9.84 -26.61
N ALA A 247 1.53 -9.51 -26.83
CA ALA A 247 2.44 -10.35 -27.59
C ALA A 247 2.70 -11.70 -26.91
N ASN A 248 2.69 -11.74 -25.57
CA ASN A 248 3.02 -12.92 -24.78
C ASN A 248 1.86 -13.45 -23.91
N TYR A 249 0.74 -12.73 -23.84
CA TYR A 249 -0.43 -13.13 -23.06
C TYR A 249 -1.74 -12.75 -23.74
N SER A 250 -2.66 -13.71 -23.83
CA SER A 250 -3.97 -13.52 -24.48
C SER A 250 -5.16 -13.61 -23.51
N GLY A 251 -4.90 -13.69 -22.21
CA GLY A 251 -5.97 -13.70 -21.20
C GLY A 251 -6.47 -12.29 -20.88
N PRO A 252 -7.46 -12.16 -19.99
CA PRO A 252 -7.98 -10.86 -19.59
C PRO A 252 -6.90 -9.98 -18.95
N LEU A 253 -6.80 -8.74 -19.41
CA LEU A 253 -5.83 -7.74 -18.96
C LEU A 253 -6.53 -6.47 -18.48
N LEU A 254 -5.89 -5.80 -17.52
CA LEU A 254 -6.29 -4.51 -16.98
C LEU A 254 -5.05 -3.66 -16.74
N LEU A 255 -4.94 -2.50 -17.38
CA LEU A 255 -4.06 -1.43 -16.90
C LEU A 255 -4.84 -0.64 -15.83
N MET A 256 -4.41 -0.72 -14.57
CA MET A 256 -5.07 -0.04 -13.47
C MET A 256 -4.86 1.47 -13.56
N GLN A 257 -5.92 2.21 -13.28
CA GLN A 257 -5.90 3.65 -13.07
C GLN A 257 -6.33 3.97 -11.65
N ASP A 258 -6.05 5.18 -11.19
CA ASP A 258 -6.57 5.68 -9.93
C ASP A 258 -8.09 5.44 -9.86
N LEU A 259 -8.54 4.84 -8.77
CA LEU A 259 -9.96 4.52 -8.51
C LEU A 259 -10.60 3.48 -9.44
N THR A 260 -9.80 2.72 -10.20
CA THR A 260 -10.26 1.46 -10.80
C THR A 260 -10.73 0.52 -9.68
N THR A 261 -11.93 -0.03 -9.84
CA THR A 261 -12.57 -0.92 -8.87
C THR A 261 -12.89 -2.25 -9.53
N VAL A 262 -12.43 -3.33 -8.92
CA VAL A 262 -12.62 -4.69 -9.41
C VAL A 262 -13.46 -5.46 -8.40
N ASN A 263 -14.63 -5.92 -8.83
CA ASN A 263 -15.47 -6.84 -8.05
C ASN A 263 -15.19 -8.27 -8.48
N VAL A 264 -14.86 -9.13 -7.53
CA VAL A 264 -14.45 -10.52 -7.76
C VAL A 264 -15.44 -11.46 -7.08
N THR A 265 -15.92 -12.44 -7.82
CA THR A 265 -16.70 -13.58 -7.32
C THR A 265 -16.15 -14.86 -7.94
N SER A 266 -16.58 -16.03 -7.46
CA SER A 266 -16.21 -17.32 -8.07
C SER A 266 -16.66 -17.42 -9.54
N GLU A 267 -17.73 -16.73 -9.93
CA GLU A 267 -18.32 -16.83 -11.27
C GLU A 267 -17.81 -15.76 -12.23
N TYR A 268 -17.69 -14.51 -11.77
CA TYR A 268 -17.35 -13.37 -12.63
C TYR A 268 -16.43 -12.36 -11.95
N ILE A 269 -15.74 -11.60 -12.79
CA ILE A 269 -14.94 -10.42 -12.43
C ILE A 269 -15.51 -9.23 -13.19
N VAL A 270 -15.82 -8.15 -12.48
CA VAL A 270 -16.32 -6.90 -13.07
C VAL A 270 -15.35 -5.77 -12.77
N VAL A 271 -14.78 -5.19 -13.82
CA VAL A 271 -13.93 -4.00 -13.74
C VAL A 271 -14.79 -2.77 -14.00
N ARG A 272 -14.65 -1.76 -13.13
CA ARG A 272 -15.36 -0.48 -13.23
C ARG A 272 -14.43 0.66 -12.84
N GLN A 273 -14.72 1.85 -13.34
CA GLN A 273 -14.10 3.06 -12.84
C GLN A 273 -15.01 3.68 -11.78
N THR A 274 -14.50 3.93 -10.57
CA THR A 274 -15.32 4.56 -9.53
C THR A 274 -15.51 6.03 -9.83
N LYS A 275 -16.77 6.47 -9.78
CA LYS A 275 -17.12 7.89 -9.81
C LYS A 275 -16.88 8.47 -8.41
N ALA A 276 -15.71 9.07 -8.23
CA ALA A 276 -15.34 9.74 -6.99
C ALA A 276 -16.06 11.09 -6.82
N ASP A 277 -16.30 11.45 -5.56
CA ASP A 277 -16.68 12.81 -5.16
C ASP A 277 -15.49 13.45 -4.44
N LEU A 278 -14.87 14.46 -5.06
CA LEU A 278 -13.72 15.17 -4.49
C LEU A 278 -14.08 16.02 -3.26
N LEU A 279 -15.38 16.24 -3.02
CA LEU A 279 -15.91 16.91 -1.84
C LEU A 279 -16.47 15.92 -0.82
N ALA A 280 -16.25 14.62 -1.03
CA ALA A 280 -16.74 13.60 -0.14
C ALA A 280 -16.22 13.83 1.28
N TRP A 281 -17.16 13.89 2.21
CA TRP A 281 -16.88 13.71 3.62
C TRP A 281 -17.39 12.31 4.01
N PRO A 282 -16.50 11.36 4.32
CA PRO A 282 -16.92 10.02 4.68
C PRO A 282 -17.85 10.06 5.90
N PRO A 283 -18.77 9.10 6.03
CA PRO A 283 -19.62 9.01 7.21
C PRO A 283 -18.73 8.90 8.47
N PRO A 284 -19.24 9.33 9.64
CA PRO A 284 -18.51 9.15 10.89
C PRO A 284 -18.08 7.69 11.05
N PRO A 285 -16.85 7.45 11.53
CA PRO A 285 -16.39 6.10 11.75
C PRO A 285 -17.24 5.39 12.81
N LYS A 286 -17.13 4.07 12.86
CA LYS A 286 -17.78 3.26 13.89
C LYS A 286 -17.30 3.73 15.28
N PRO A 287 -18.18 3.67 16.29
CA PRO A 287 -17.76 3.90 17.67
C PRO A 287 -16.58 2.98 18.04
N PRO A 288 -15.66 3.44 18.93
CA PRO A 288 -14.56 2.61 19.40
C PRO A 288 -15.07 1.29 19.98
N GLU A 289 -14.36 0.20 19.69
CA GLU A 289 -14.64 -1.12 20.28
C GLU A 289 -14.45 -1.12 21.80
N GLU A 290 -15.10 -2.06 22.47
CA GLU A 290 -14.97 -2.21 23.92
C GLU A 290 -13.51 -2.55 24.30
N GLY A 291 -12.95 -1.85 25.28
CA GLY A 291 -11.57 -2.03 25.72
C GLY A 291 -10.53 -1.11 25.05
N VAL A 292 -10.93 -0.30 24.06
CA VAL A 292 -10.06 0.73 23.48
C VAL A 292 -9.76 1.81 24.53
N ASP A 293 -8.48 2.15 24.68
CA ASP A 293 -8.04 3.18 25.63
C ASP A 293 -8.35 4.59 25.11
N MET A 294 -9.49 5.12 25.59
CA MET A 294 -9.97 6.46 25.30
C MET A 294 -9.39 7.55 26.23
N SER A 295 -8.46 7.20 27.12
CA SER A 295 -7.82 8.18 28.02
C SER A 295 -6.84 9.08 27.27
N LYS A 296 -6.72 10.31 27.75
CA LYS A 296 -5.70 11.26 27.30
C LYS A 296 -4.35 10.93 27.95
N GLY A 297 -3.27 11.25 27.24
CA GLY A 297 -1.91 11.23 27.73
C GLY A 297 -1.54 12.43 28.60
N VAL A 298 -0.26 12.54 28.93
CA VAL A 298 0.28 13.64 29.74
C VAL A 298 0.47 14.88 28.86
N PRO A 299 0.07 16.08 29.29
CA PRO A 299 0.34 17.31 28.55
C PRO A 299 1.83 17.53 28.33
N THR A 300 2.18 18.02 27.13
CA THR A 300 3.54 18.43 26.84
C THR A 300 3.96 19.63 27.69
N LYS A 301 5.27 19.75 27.94
CA LYS A 301 5.87 20.95 28.57
C LYS A 301 6.11 22.07 27.56
N ALA A 302 5.95 21.80 26.26
CA ALA A 302 6.04 22.80 25.20
C ALA A 302 4.78 23.68 25.22
N VAL A 303 4.82 24.76 25.98
CA VAL A 303 3.71 25.71 26.13
C VAL A 303 3.98 27.01 25.37
N THR A 304 2.90 27.65 24.91
CA THR A 304 2.95 28.99 24.31
C THR A 304 3.43 30.00 25.37
N PRO A 305 4.36 30.92 25.05
CA PRO A 305 4.76 31.99 25.97
C PRO A 305 3.57 32.85 26.41
N ASP A 306 3.55 33.26 27.68
CA ASP A 306 2.45 34.01 28.29
C ASP A 306 2.06 35.26 27.48
N TRP A 307 3.05 36.05 27.05
CA TRP A 307 2.81 37.27 26.27
C TRP A 307 2.04 37.03 24.96
N LEU A 308 2.20 35.86 24.34
CA LEU A 308 1.49 35.51 23.11
C LEU A 308 0.09 34.98 23.44
N THR A 309 -0.04 34.20 24.52
CA THR A 309 -1.33 33.74 25.05
C THR A 309 -2.25 34.93 25.41
N GLU A 310 -1.69 36.03 25.92
CA GLU A 310 -2.42 37.27 26.21
C GLU A 310 -2.99 37.97 24.96
N THR A 311 -2.50 37.65 23.75
CA THR A 311 -2.99 38.23 22.49
C THR A 311 -4.12 37.44 21.83
N LEU A 312 -4.55 36.33 22.44
CA LEU A 312 -5.62 35.49 21.88
C LEU A 312 -6.92 36.28 21.79
N LEU A 313 -7.57 36.22 20.62
CA LEU A 313 -8.91 36.73 20.43
C LEU A 313 -9.88 35.85 21.21
N LEU A 314 -10.32 36.32 22.37
CA LEU A 314 -11.41 35.69 23.11
C LEU A 314 -12.72 36.13 22.47
N ASN A 315 -13.63 35.19 22.21
CA ASN A 315 -15.01 35.56 21.88
C ASN A 315 -15.56 36.33 23.08
N GLU A 316 -15.99 37.57 22.89
CA GLU A 316 -16.81 38.26 23.88
C GLU A 316 -18.15 37.49 23.95
N ASP A 317 -18.48 36.98 25.13
CA ASP A 317 -19.75 36.28 25.42
C ASP A 317 -20.97 37.17 25.15
#